data_AF-A0A8S0H0W4-F1
#
_entry.id   AF-A0A8S0H0W4-F1
#
_cell.length_a   1.000
_cell.length_b   1.000
_cell.length_c   1.000
_cell.angle_alpha   90.00
_cell.angle_beta   90.00
_cell.angle_gamma   90.00
#
_symmetry.space_group_name_H-M   'P 1'
#
loop_
_entity.id
_entity.type
_entity.pdbx_description
1 polymer ?
#
loop_
_entity_poly.entity_id
_entity_poly.type
_entity_poly.pdbx_seq_one_letter_code
_entity_poly.pdbx_strand_id
1 'polypeptide(L)'
;MTSGHGGCSPQGLALAAWRRGFAVRLQVNSSGPLFLNGVRDEHKKDVMRLVHDEFCKELDASEVQQVLGGPLDLPGLLREGGQPLVLISSYRLTRSKAPHWVIVTDCDQDFVYLHDPDVDHSQHRQPLDCQHLPVSHGEFAKMCSFGSSKLRAAVILFPPRAHP
;
A
#
# COMPACT_ATOMS: atom_id res chain seq x y z
N MET A 1 -12.71 14.65 8.28
CA MET A 1 -13.33 13.34 8.58
C MET A 1 -12.43 12.19 8.12
N THR A 2 -11.18 12.15 8.58
CA THR A 2 -10.19 11.10 8.19
C THR A 2 -9.30 10.73 9.38
N SER A 3 -9.84 10.79 10.60
CA SER A 3 -9.09 10.53 11.83
C SER A 3 -9.24 9.07 12.23
N GLY A 4 -8.41 8.22 11.65
CA GLY A 4 -8.40 6.77 11.87
C GLY A 4 -8.55 6.04 10.54
N HIS A 5 -7.43 5.76 9.88
CA HIS A 5 -7.38 5.13 8.56
C HIS A 5 -7.67 3.62 8.62
N GLY A 6 -8.72 3.22 9.36
CA GLY A 6 -9.10 1.83 9.63
C GLY A 6 -9.28 0.99 8.35
N GLY A 7 -9.49 1.62 7.19
CA GLY A 7 -9.58 0.95 5.89
C GLY A 7 -8.26 0.84 5.09
N CYS A 8 -7.16 1.44 5.53
CA CYS A 8 -5.90 1.49 4.76
C CYS A 8 -4.79 0.61 5.36
N SER A 9 -5.13 -0.34 6.24
CA SER A 9 -4.15 -1.25 6.82
C SER A 9 -3.49 -2.12 5.73
N PRO A 10 -2.15 -2.16 5.65
CA PRO A 10 -1.46 -3.05 4.72
C PRO A 10 -1.67 -4.52 5.09
N GLN A 11 -1.80 -4.85 6.38
CA GLN A 11 -2.11 -6.19 6.85
C GLN A 11 -3.50 -6.64 6.38
N GLY A 12 -4.52 -5.80 6.60
CA GLY A 12 -5.88 -6.08 6.16
C GLY A 12 -5.99 -6.24 4.64
N LEU A 13 -5.27 -5.41 3.86
CA LEU A 13 -5.22 -5.51 2.41
C LEU A 13 -4.55 -6.82 1.94
N ALA A 14 -3.43 -7.21 2.55
CA ALA A 14 -2.74 -8.46 2.24
C ALA A 14 -3.62 -9.69 2.51
N LEU A 15 -4.27 -9.73 3.68
CA LEU A 15 -5.22 -10.78 4.04
C LEU A 15 -6.42 -10.84 3.10
N ALA A 16 -6.96 -9.68 2.73
CA ALA A 16 -8.06 -9.58 1.78
C ALA A 16 -7.67 -10.14 0.40
N ALA A 17 -6.45 -9.90 -0.07
CA ALA A 17 -5.95 -10.45 -1.32
C ALA A 17 -5.70 -11.97 -1.22
N TRP A 18 -5.09 -12.44 -0.13
CA TRP A 18 -4.86 -13.87 0.09
C TRP A 18 -6.17 -14.66 0.16
N ARG A 19 -7.18 -14.15 0.87
CA ARG A 19 -8.54 -14.72 0.91
C ARG A 19 -9.21 -14.81 -0.46
N ARG A 20 -8.77 -14.03 -1.44
CA ARG A 20 -9.24 -14.07 -2.84
C ARG A 20 -8.44 -15.04 -3.72
N GLY A 21 -7.47 -15.76 -3.15
CA GLY A 21 -6.70 -16.80 -3.83
C GLY A 21 -5.38 -16.34 -4.45
N PHE A 22 -4.96 -15.08 -4.25
CA PHE A 22 -3.67 -14.62 -4.72
C PHE A 22 -2.53 -15.14 -3.84
N ALA A 23 -1.37 -15.39 -4.44
CA ALA A 23 -0.13 -15.46 -3.67
C ALA A 23 0.29 -14.02 -3.31
N VAL A 24 0.61 -13.78 -2.03
CA VAL A 24 0.78 -12.42 -1.52
C VAL A 24 2.10 -12.27 -0.76
N ARG A 25 2.82 -11.19 -1.05
CA ARG A 25 3.91 -10.68 -0.22
C ARG A 25 3.51 -9.34 0.40
N LEU A 26 3.58 -9.25 1.72
CA LEU A 26 3.43 -8.03 2.49
C LEU A 26 4.81 -7.50 2.86
N GLN A 27 5.17 -6.29 2.42
CA GLN A 27 6.38 -5.61 2.85
C GLN A 27 6.05 -4.32 3.60
N VAL A 28 6.53 -4.20 4.83
CA VAL A 28 6.36 -3.00 5.67
C VAL A 28 7.68 -2.66 6.33
N ASN A 29 8.01 -1.39 6.52
CA ASN A 29 9.26 -0.97 7.16
C ASN A 29 9.15 -0.69 8.67
N SER A 30 8.01 -1.02 9.28
CA SER A 30 7.70 -0.74 10.68
C SER A 30 6.88 -1.88 11.27
N SER A 31 7.13 -2.19 12.53
CA SER A 31 6.32 -3.08 13.34
C SER A 31 5.20 -2.33 14.07
N GLY A 32 4.14 -3.05 14.42
CA GLY A 32 3.05 -2.56 15.27
C GLY A 32 1.96 -1.77 14.53
N PRO A 33 0.94 -1.29 15.28
CA PRO A 33 -0.22 -0.63 14.70
C PRO A 33 0.15 0.70 14.03
N LEU A 34 -0.24 0.82 12.75
CA LEU A 34 0.07 1.98 11.93
C LEU A 34 -0.94 3.12 12.15
N PHE A 35 -0.54 4.35 11.82
CA PHE A 35 -1.37 5.56 11.82
C PHE A 35 -1.91 6.04 13.18
N LEU A 36 -1.51 5.44 14.30
CA LEU A 36 -1.95 5.85 15.65
C LEU A 36 -1.68 7.33 15.98
N ASN A 37 -0.57 7.89 15.47
CA ASN A 37 -0.17 9.28 15.71
C ASN A 37 -1.17 10.31 15.16
N GLY A 38 -2.00 9.93 14.19
CA GLY A 38 -3.05 10.80 13.64
C GLY A 38 -4.34 10.82 14.44
N VAL A 39 -4.46 9.98 15.47
CA VAL A 39 -5.68 9.80 16.27
C VAL A 39 -5.48 10.44 17.64
N ARG A 40 -6.40 11.32 18.05
CA ARG A 40 -6.35 12.01 19.35
C ARG A 40 -7.19 11.33 20.43
N ASP A 41 -8.15 10.51 20.01
CA ASP A 41 -9.08 9.79 20.87
C ASP A 41 -8.46 8.46 21.29
N GLU A 42 -8.27 8.24 22.59
CA GLU A 42 -7.62 7.02 23.10
C GLU A 42 -8.47 5.76 22.85
N HIS A 43 -9.80 5.86 22.96
CA HIS A 43 -10.68 4.72 22.68
C HIS A 43 -10.54 4.28 21.21
N LYS A 44 -10.44 5.22 20.27
CA LYS A 44 -10.15 4.91 18.86
C LYS A 44 -8.78 4.28 18.67
N LYS A 45 -7.76 4.68 19.42
CA LYS A 45 -6.44 4.04 19.37
C LYS A 45 -6.53 2.59 19.86
N ASP A 46 -7.26 2.32 20.92
CA ASP A 46 -7.46 0.96 21.43
C ASP A 46 -8.15 0.06 20.41
N VAL A 47 -9.19 0.57 19.75
CA VAL A 47 -9.84 -0.16 18.64
C VAL A 47 -8.85 -0.44 17.50
N MET A 48 -8.03 0.53 17.11
CA MET A 48 -7.02 0.33 16.07
C MET A 48 -5.94 -0.69 16.46
N ARG A 49 -5.51 -0.71 17.73
CA ARG A 49 -4.60 -1.73 18.27
C ARG A 49 -5.23 -3.10 18.20
N LEU A 50 -6.46 -3.25 18.69
CA LEU A 50 -7.18 -4.52 18.66
C LEU A 50 -7.34 -5.08 17.24
N VAL A 51 -7.73 -4.23 16.29
CA VAL A 51 -7.85 -4.63 14.87
C VAL A 51 -6.49 -5.01 14.28
N HIS A 52 -5.43 -4.28 14.60
CA HIS A 52 -4.08 -4.61 14.16
C HIS A 52 -3.63 -5.98 14.70
N ASP A 53 -3.82 -6.22 16.00
CA ASP A 53 -3.44 -7.47 16.64
C ASP A 53 -4.18 -8.65 16.03
N GLU A 54 -5.46 -8.47 15.69
CA GLU A 54 -6.24 -9.52 15.02
C GLU A 54 -5.72 -9.80 13.59
N PHE A 55 -5.39 -8.76 12.81
CA PHE A 55 -4.75 -8.97 11.51
C PHE A 55 -3.40 -9.66 11.63
N CYS A 56 -2.60 -9.37 12.66
CA CYS A 56 -1.34 -10.07 12.89
C CYS A 56 -1.57 -11.57 13.15
N LYS A 57 -2.54 -11.94 13.99
CA LYS A 57 -2.89 -13.35 14.22
C LYS A 57 -3.34 -14.05 12.94
N GLU A 58 -4.20 -13.39 12.14
CA GLU A 58 -4.64 -13.95 10.87
C GLU A 58 -3.49 -14.11 9.87
N LEU A 59 -2.56 -13.16 9.83
CA LEU A 59 -1.36 -13.24 8.98
C LEU A 59 -0.45 -14.40 9.39
N ASP A 60 -0.25 -14.60 10.69
CA ASP A 60 0.55 -15.71 11.21
C ASP A 60 -0.07 -17.08 10.91
N ALA A 61 -1.39 -17.13 10.72
CA ALA A 61 -2.13 -18.32 10.31
C ALA A 61 -2.31 -18.44 8.78
N SER A 62 -1.72 -17.55 7.99
CA SER A 62 -1.86 -17.49 6.53
C SER A 62 -0.57 -17.86 5.80
N GLU A 63 -0.65 -17.98 4.48
CA GLU A 63 0.52 -18.18 3.60
C GLU A 63 1.10 -16.85 3.07
N VAL A 64 0.66 -15.71 3.61
CA VAL A 64 1.18 -14.39 3.20
C VAL A 64 2.65 -14.29 3.59
N GLN A 65 3.53 -14.04 2.61
CA GLN A 65 4.95 -13.79 2.89
C GLN A 65 5.11 -12.42 3.53
N GLN A 66 5.55 -12.37 4.80
CA GLN A 66 5.78 -11.12 5.52
C GLN A 66 7.26 -10.72 5.45
N VAL A 67 7.55 -9.48 5.03
CA VAL A 67 8.90 -8.93 4.89
C VAL A 67 9.01 -7.60 5.63
N LEU A 68 9.90 -7.54 6.62
CA LEU A 68 10.29 -6.27 7.24
C LEU A 68 11.38 -5.63 6.36
N GLY A 69 11.05 -4.58 5.62
CA GLY A 69 11.94 -4.08 4.56
C GLY A 69 11.71 -2.62 4.18
N GLY A 70 12.76 -2.01 3.62
CA GLY A 70 12.81 -0.61 3.21
C GLY A 70 12.28 -0.36 1.79
N PRO A 71 13.07 0.31 0.90
CA PRO A 71 12.70 0.51 -0.50
C PRO A 71 12.31 -0.79 -1.22
N LEU A 72 11.40 -0.68 -2.18
CA LEU A 72 10.97 -1.81 -3.01
C LEU A 72 11.92 -1.98 -4.20
N ASP A 73 12.32 -3.21 -4.48
CA ASP A 73 12.93 -3.59 -5.76
C ASP A 73 11.82 -3.78 -6.81
N LEU A 74 11.27 -2.67 -7.31
CA LEU A 74 10.21 -2.71 -8.31
C LEU A 74 10.62 -3.49 -9.58
N PRO A 75 11.81 -3.28 -10.17
CA PRO A 75 12.22 -4.03 -11.35
C PRO A 75 12.28 -5.54 -11.10
N GLY A 76 12.78 -5.98 -9.94
CA GLY A 76 12.77 -7.39 -9.55
C GLY A 76 11.37 -7.95 -9.41
N LEU A 77 10.51 -7.26 -8.65
CA LEU A 77 9.13 -7.69 -8.39
C LEU A 77 8.29 -7.79 -9.67
N LEU A 78 8.39 -6.81 -10.56
CA LEU A 78 7.67 -6.81 -11.84
C LEU A 78 8.15 -7.94 -12.75
N ARG A 79 9.46 -8.20 -12.79
CA ARG A 79 10.05 -9.30 -13.58
C ARG A 79 9.63 -10.68 -13.08
N GLU A 80 9.38 -10.82 -11.78
CA GLU A 80 8.82 -12.03 -11.17
C GLU A 80 7.30 -12.18 -11.41
N GLY A 81 6.68 -11.27 -12.15
CA GLY A 81 5.23 -11.26 -12.41
C GLY A 81 4.41 -10.70 -11.24
N GLY A 82 5.05 -10.04 -10.29
CA GLY A 82 4.39 -9.37 -9.18
C GLY A 82 3.67 -8.10 -9.62
N GLN A 83 2.55 -7.80 -8.96
CA GLN A 83 1.76 -6.60 -9.12
C GLN A 83 1.77 -5.82 -7.80
N PRO A 84 2.67 -4.83 -7.64
CA PRO A 84 2.83 -4.10 -6.39
C PRO A 84 1.70 -3.08 -6.16
N LEU A 85 0.90 -3.27 -5.12
CA LEU A 85 0.11 -2.20 -4.53
C LEU A 85 0.98 -1.47 -3.51
N VAL A 86 1.13 -0.16 -3.67
CA VAL A 86 2.05 0.66 -2.87
C VAL A 86 1.29 1.76 -2.15
N LEU A 87 1.59 1.89 -0.86
CA LEU A 87 1.06 2.96 -0.04
C LEU A 87 1.80 4.25 -0.36
N ILE A 88 1.07 5.24 -0.86
CA ILE A 88 1.60 6.57 -1.15
C ILE A 88 0.90 7.63 -0.31
N SER A 89 1.57 8.77 -0.13
CA SER A 89 0.93 10.01 0.27
C SER A 89 0.42 10.74 -0.97
N SER A 90 -0.91 10.85 -1.12
CA SER A 90 -1.54 11.59 -2.21
C SER A 90 -1.44 13.12 -2.06
N TYR A 91 -0.68 13.64 -1.08
CA TYR A 91 -0.63 15.08 -0.79
C TYR A 91 -0.24 15.93 -2.00
N ARG A 92 0.60 15.39 -2.88
CA ARG A 92 1.02 16.05 -4.13
C ARG A 92 -0.06 16.01 -5.22
N LEU A 93 -0.94 15.01 -5.20
CA LEU A 93 -1.97 14.75 -6.22
C LEU A 93 -3.32 15.36 -5.86
N THR A 94 -3.69 15.36 -4.58
CA THR A 94 -5.02 15.75 -4.09
C THR A 94 -4.99 16.71 -2.90
N ARG A 95 -3.79 17.15 -2.45
CA ARG A 95 -3.58 17.96 -1.22
C ARG A 95 -4.14 17.32 0.06
N SER A 96 -4.60 16.08 -0.01
CA SER A 96 -5.03 15.27 1.13
C SER A 96 -3.83 14.58 1.77
N LYS A 97 -3.79 14.54 3.11
CA LYS A 97 -2.77 13.78 3.87
C LYS A 97 -3.22 12.34 4.17
N ALA A 98 -4.27 11.86 3.51
CA ALA A 98 -4.73 10.49 3.66
C ALA A 98 -3.72 9.51 3.00
N PRO A 99 -3.47 8.35 3.63
CA PRO A 99 -2.80 7.23 2.98
C PRO A 99 -3.65 6.75 1.81
N HIS A 100 -3.00 6.43 0.70
CA HIS A 100 -3.66 6.00 -0.52
C HIS A 100 -2.92 4.83 -1.15
N TRP A 101 -3.66 3.88 -1.72
CA TRP A 101 -3.09 2.71 -2.39
C TRP A 101 -3.17 2.89 -3.90
N VAL A 102 -2.02 2.79 -4.56
CA VAL A 102 -1.92 2.77 -6.03
C VAL A 102 -1.27 1.47 -6.48
N ILE A 103 -1.51 1.07 -7.72
CA ILE A 103 -0.79 -0.07 -8.32
C ILE A 103 0.36 0.45 -9.16
N VAL A 104 1.53 -0.19 -9.05
CA VAL A 104 2.64 0.01 -9.98
C VAL A 104 2.44 -0.96 -11.14
N THR A 105 2.27 -0.42 -12.35
CA THR A 105 2.01 -1.22 -13.55
C THR A 105 3.27 -1.55 -14.33
N ASP A 106 4.26 -0.66 -14.30
CA ASP A 106 5.54 -0.85 -14.98
C ASP A 106 6.63 0.06 -14.37
N CYS A 107 7.89 -0.18 -14.74
CA CYS A 107 9.04 0.62 -14.32
C CYS A 107 10.19 0.50 -15.33
N ASP A 108 10.73 1.63 -15.77
CA ASP A 108 11.95 1.69 -16.59
C ASP A 108 13.06 2.47 -15.87
N GLN A 109 14.10 2.88 -16.62
CA GLN A 109 15.25 3.60 -16.06
C GLN A 109 14.88 5.01 -15.57
N ASP A 110 13.89 5.65 -16.17
CA ASP A 110 13.55 7.05 -15.95
C ASP A 110 12.30 7.19 -15.07
N PHE A 111 11.34 6.26 -15.20
CA PHE A 111 10.00 6.37 -14.63
C PHE A 111 9.51 5.09 -13.95
N VAL A 112 8.66 5.32 -12.94
CA VAL A 112 7.73 4.35 -12.36
C VAL A 112 6.33 4.71 -12.85
N TYR A 113 5.62 3.73 -13.42
CA TYR A 113 4.28 3.92 -13.96
C TYR A 113 3.24 3.48 -12.94
N LEU A 114 2.36 4.40 -12.57
CA LEU A 114 1.33 4.18 -11.56
C LEU A 114 -0.05 4.15 -12.21
N HIS A 115 -0.93 3.31 -11.68
CA HIS A 115 -2.36 3.44 -11.90
C HIS A 115 -3.05 3.73 -10.56
N ASP A 116 -3.78 4.84 -10.54
CA ASP A 116 -4.54 5.29 -9.38
C ASP A 116 -6.02 4.86 -9.53
N PRO A 117 -6.57 4.05 -8.60
CA PRO A 117 -7.97 3.63 -8.64
C PRO A 117 -8.94 4.77 -8.29
N ASP A 118 -8.46 5.85 -7.65
CA ASP A 118 -9.27 7.01 -7.30
C ASP A 118 -9.27 8.02 -8.47
N VAL A 119 -10.26 7.88 -9.36
CA VAL A 119 -10.55 8.87 -10.38
C VAL A 119 -11.22 10.05 -9.69
N ASP A 120 -10.43 11.04 -9.29
CA ASP A 120 -10.97 12.27 -8.69
C ASP A 120 -11.84 13.03 -9.70
N HIS A 121 -13.12 12.67 -9.76
CA HIS A 121 -14.14 13.25 -10.63
C HIS A 121 -14.32 14.76 -10.39
N SER A 122 -13.84 15.29 -9.24
CA SER A 122 -13.94 16.71 -8.91
C SER A 122 -12.95 17.60 -9.67
N GLN A 123 -11.86 17.03 -10.20
CA GLN A 123 -10.80 17.76 -10.91
C GLN A 123 -10.87 17.67 -12.44
N HIS A 124 -11.99 17.21 -13.01
CA HIS A 124 -12.12 16.96 -14.47
C HIS A 124 -11.05 15.99 -15.01
N ARG A 125 -10.49 15.10 -14.18
CA ARG A 125 -9.57 14.04 -14.65
C ARG A 125 -10.38 12.98 -15.38
N GLN A 126 -10.00 12.68 -16.61
CA GLN A 126 -10.59 11.58 -17.35
C GLN A 126 -10.01 10.24 -16.85
N PRO A 127 -10.75 9.12 -16.94
CA PRO A 127 -10.24 7.81 -16.55
C PRO A 127 -8.92 7.40 -17.23
N LEU A 128 -8.59 7.98 -18.40
CA LEU A 128 -7.30 7.80 -19.06
C LEU A 128 -6.15 8.55 -18.36
N ASP A 129 -6.43 9.66 -17.68
CA ASP A 129 -5.42 10.47 -17.00
C ASP A 129 -4.88 9.80 -15.71
N CYS A 130 -5.55 8.74 -15.24
CA CYS A 130 -5.18 7.97 -14.05
C CYS A 130 -4.51 6.63 -14.38
N GLN A 131 -4.32 6.30 -15.66
CA GLN A 131 -3.69 5.06 -16.12
C GLN A 131 -2.26 5.34 -16.59
N HIS A 132 -1.29 4.57 -16.08
CA HIS A 132 0.13 4.67 -16.43
C HIS A 132 0.71 6.07 -16.27
N LEU A 133 0.40 6.73 -15.15
CA LEU A 133 0.99 8.02 -14.80
C LEU A 133 2.51 7.84 -14.59
N PRO A 134 3.38 8.45 -15.43
CA PRO A 134 4.81 8.37 -15.23
C PRO A 134 5.22 9.27 -14.07
N VAL A 135 5.95 8.70 -13.11
CA VAL A 135 6.54 9.42 -11.98
C VAL A 135 8.02 9.11 -11.94
N SER A 136 8.88 10.12 -11.84
CA SER A 136 10.32 9.86 -11.73
C SER A 136 10.62 9.06 -10.46
N HIS A 137 11.68 8.24 -10.49
CA HIS A 137 12.13 7.44 -9.34
C HIS A 137 12.27 8.25 -8.04
N GLY A 138 12.84 9.46 -8.15
CA GLY A 138 13.00 10.35 -6.99
C GLY A 138 11.68 10.86 -6.42
N GLU A 139 10.69 11.12 -7.27
CA GLU A 139 9.36 11.54 -6.80
C GLU A 139 8.56 10.36 -6.23
N PHE A 140 8.62 9.19 -6.86
CA PHE A 140 8.03 7.97 -6.32
C PHE A 140 8.60 7.63 -4.94
N ALA A 141 9.93 7.72 -4.77
CA ALA A 141 10.59 7.45 -3.50
C ALA A 141 10.14 8.40 -2.36
N LYS A 142 9.80 9.65 -2.69
CA LYS A 142 9.22 10.63 -1.75
C LYS A 142 7.75 10.30 -1.45
N MET A 143 6.97 9.97 -2.48
CA MET A 143 5.54 9.65 -2.36
C MET A 143 5.28 8.42 -1.50
N CYS A 144 6.13 7.39 -1.60
CA CYS A 144 5.99 6.14 -0.84
C CYS A 144 6.38 6.24 0.64
N SER A 145 6.81 7.42 1.10
CA SER A 145 7.23 7.66 2.49
C SER A 145 6.15 8.46 3.21
N PHE A 146 5.33 7.79 4.03
CA PHE A 146 4.21 8.40 4.71
C PHE A 146 4.55 8.88 6.12
N GLY A 147 4.18 10.13 6.44
CA GLY A 147 4.28 10.70 7.78
C GLY A 147 5.71 10.93 8.30
N SER A 148 5.82 11.37 9.55
CA SER A 148 7.11 11.65 10.21
C SER A 148 7.95 10.39 10.45
N SER A 149 7.31 9.22 10.57
CA SER A 149 7.97 7.92 10.71
C SER A 149 8.51 7.37 9.40
N LYS A 150 8.29 8.06 8.26
CA LYS A 150 8.66 7.60 6.91
C LYS A 150 8.19 6.16 6.64
N LEU A 151 6.93 5.89 6.99
CA LEU A 151 6.29 4.59 6.79
C LEU A 151 6.29 4.25 5.30
N ARG A 152 6.71 3.02 4.99
CA ARG A 152 6.63 2.40 3.67
C ARG A 152 5.88 1.10 3.81
N ALA A 153 4.90 0.88 2.95
CA ALA A 153 4.13 -0.36 2.92
C ALA A 153 3.78 -0.72 1.47
N ALA A 154 3.85 -2.01 1.17
CA ALA A 154 3.46 -2.58 -0.11
C ALA A 154 2.82 -3.95 0.08
N VAL A 155 1.85 -4.25 -0.77
CA VAL A 155 1.25 -5.57 -0.92
C VAL A 155 1.47 -5.99 -2.36
N ILE A 156 2.28 -7.02 -2.58
CA ILE A 156 2.59 -7.53 -3.91
C ILE A 156 1.71 -8.74 -4.16
N LEU A 157 0.93 -8.68 -5.23
CA LEU A 157 0.12 -9.80 -5.68
C LEU A 157 0.87 -10.59 -6.74
N PHE A 158 0.79 -11.89 -6.64
CA PHE A 158 1.26 -12.81 -7.66
C PHE A 158 0.06 -13.66 -8.11
N PRO A 159 0.10 -14.20 -9.34
CA PRO A 159 -0.90 -15.18 -9.75
C PRO A 159 -1.01 -16.31 -8.71
N PRO A 160 -2.21 -16.90 -8.53
CA PRO A 160 -2.35 -18.08 -7.68
C PRO A 160 -1.30 -19.10 -8.08
N ARG A 161 -0.61 -19.69 -7.10
CA ARG A 161 0.24 -20.83 -7.39
C ARG A 161 -0.66 -21.88 -8.03
N ALA A 162 -0.36 -22.30 -9.26
CA ALA A 162 -1.01 -23.46 -9.84
C ALA A 162 -0.83 -24.61 -8.83
N HIS A 163 -1.95 -25.15 -8.33
CA HIS A 163 -1.87 -26.36 -7.52
C HIS A 163 -1.16 -27.42 -8.39
N PRO A 164 -0.07 -28.04 -7.90
CA PRO A 164 0.56 -29.14 -8.60
C PRO A 164 -0.40 -30.33 -8.76
#